data_AF-A0A2S9YRR1-F1
#
_entry.id   AF-A0A2S9YRR1-F1
#
_cell.length_a   1.000
_cell.length_b   1.000
_cell.length_c   1.000
_cell.angle_alpha   90.00
_cell.angle_beta   90.00
_cell.angle_gamma   90.00
#
_symmetry.space_group_name_H-M   'P 1'
#
loop_
_entity.id
_entity.type
_entity.pdbx_description
1 polymer ?
#
loop_
_entity_poly.entity_id
_entity_poly.type
_entity_poly.pdbx_seq_one_letter_code
_entity_poly.pdbx_strand_id
1 'polypeptide(L)'
;MNVPTRCPHCQADVPEPPSLWLRIGVISGAWVLALLYVFGIALLGPVAIPVLPLFVLAGMAIVTEAYRFADADLACGRCRKLIVIDGELQTAAAAEPSRAPEHAAAHEIAA
;
A
#
# COMPACT_ATOMS: atom_id res chain seq x y z
N MET A 1 15.09 -9.36 -9.11
CA MET A 1 14.66 -10.17 -7.95
C MET A 1 13.76 -11.28 -8.46
N ASN A 2 14.14 -12.55 -8.32
CA ASN A 2 13.29 -13.67 -8.76
C ASN A 2 12.24 -13.92 -7.67
N VAL A 3 11.00 -13.51 -7.92
CA VAL A 3 9.88 -13.86 -7.04
C VAL A 3 9.68 -15.38 -7.12
N PRO A 4 9.70 -16.11 -6.00
CA PRO A 4 9.51 -17.55 -5.98
C PRO A 4 8.10 -17.86 -6.45
N THR A 5 8.00 -18.76 -7.43
CA THR A 5 6.72 -19.21 -7.99
C THR A 5 5.95 -20.12 -7.04
N ARG A 6 6.59 -20.65 -5.98
CA ARG A 6 6.01 -21.55 -5.00
C ARG A 6 6.10 -20.99 -3.58
N CYS A 7 5.02 -21.19 -2.82
CA CYS A 7 4.96 -20.81 -1.41
C CYS A 7 5.92 -21.70 -0.57
N PRO A 8 6.79 -21.12 0.28
CA PRO A 8 7.71 -21.88 1.12
C PRO A 8 7.01 -22.74 2.18
N HIS A 9 5.75 -22.42 2.53
CA HIS A 9 5.00 -23.13 3.57
C HIS A 9 4.17 -24.31 3.06
N CYS A 10 3.62 -24.20 1.84
CA CYS A 10 2.65 -25.17 1.34
C CYS A 10 2.91 -25.62 -0.10
N GLN A 11 3.98 -25.12 -0.74
CA GLN A 11 4.39 -25.44 -2.11
C GLN A 11 3.35 -25.13 -3.20
N ALA A 12 2.23 -24.49 -2.86
CA ALA A 12 1.24 -24.02 -3.83
C ALA A 12 1.76 -22.83 -4.63
N ASP A 13 1.23 -22.67 -5.85
CA ASP A 13 1.56 -21.54 -6.71
C ASP A 13 1.13 -20.22 -6.07
N VAL A 14 2.01 -19.23 -6.16
CA VAL A 14 1.79 -17.88 -5.63
C VAL A 14 1.21 -17.02 -6.73
N PRO A 15 0.15 -16.23 -6.47
CA PRO A 15 -0.37 -15.29 -7.46
C PRO A 15 0.70 -14.28 -7.85
N GLU A 16 0.76 -13.96 -9.15
CA GLU A 16 1.74 -13.04 -9.69
C GLU A 16 1.50 -11.62 -9.14
N PRO A 17 2.55 -10.89 -8.71
CA PRO A 17 2.38 -9.54 -8.19
C PRO A 17 1.76 -8.62 -9.26
N PRO A 18 0.94 -7.62 -8.86
CA PRO A 18 0.38 -6.68 -9.80
C PRO A 18 1.50 -5.88 -10.46
N SER A 19 1.40 -5.70 -11.77
CA SER A 19 2.43 -5.07 -12.59
C SER A 19 2.73 -3.64 -12.13
N LEU A 20 3.98 -3.22 -12.28
CA LEU A 20 4.45 -1.88 -11.89
C LEU A 20 3.59 -0.77 -12.53
N TRP A 21 3.20 -0.97 -13.78
CA TRP A 21 2.33 -0.04 -14.51
C TRP A 21 0.92 0.05 -13.94
N LEU A 22 0.33 -1.07 -13.51
CA LEU A 22 -0.99 -1.07 -12.89
C LEU A 22 -0.96 -0.27 -11.59
N ARG A 23 0.10 -0.41 -10.78
CA ARG A 23 0.27 0.33 -9.52
C ARG A 23 0.40 1.83 -9.76
N ILE A 24 1.30 2.23 -10.65
CA ILE A 24 1.46 3.64 -11.03
C ILE A 24 0.14 4.18 -11.56
N GLY A 25 -0.57 3.40 -12.38
CA GLY A 25 -1.90 3.75 -12.87
C GLY A 25 -2.93 3.97 -11.75
N VAL A 26 -2.98 3.09 -10.75
CA VAL A 26 -3.91 3.20 -9.62
C VAL A 26 -3.58 4.41 -8.74
N ILE A 27 -2.31 4.62 -8.39
CA ILE A 27 -1.87 5.75 -7.57
C ILE A 27 -2.09 7.08 -8.30
N SER A 28 -1.65 7.16 -9.57
CA SER A 28 -1.87 8.37 -10.38
C SER A 28 -3.36 8.63 -10.62
N GLY A 29 -4.15 7.59 -10.87
CA GLY A 29 -5.60 7.69 -11.01
C GLY A 29 -6.28 8.23 -9.75
N ALA A 30 -5.88 7.77 -8.56
CA ALA A 30 -6.39 8.28 -7.30
C ALA A 30 -6.09 9.78 -7.11
N TRP A 31 -4.87 10.22 -7.46
CA TRP A 31 -4.51 11.65 -7.43
C TRP A 31 -5.28 12.49 -8.44
N VAL A 32 -5.43 12.01 -9.68
CA VAL A 32 -6.23 12.70 -10.70
C VAL A 32 -7.67 12.84 -10.23
N LEU A 33 -8.26 11.77 -9.68
CA LEU A 33 -9.61 11.81 -9.14
C LEU A 33 -9.72 12.80 -7.97
N ALA A 34 -8.76 12.81 -7.05
CA ALA A 34 -8.73 13.77 -5.94
C ALA A 34 -8.67 15.22 -6.44
N LEU A 35 -7.85 15.50 -7.46
CA LEU A 35 -7.78 16.83 -8.08
C LEU A 35 -9.10 17.21 -8.75
N LEU A 36 -9.74 16.28 -9.46
CA LEU A 36 -11.06 16.52 -10.06
C LEU A 36 -12.12 16.85 -9.01
N TYR A 37 -12.10 16.18 -7.85
CA TYR A 37 -12.97 16.52 -6.73
C TYR A 37 -12.72 17.94 -6.21
N VAL A 38 -11.46 18.32 -6.01
CA VAL A 38 -11.11 19.69 -5.56
C VAL A 38 -11.59 20.74 -6.57
N PHE A 39 -11.37 20.52 -7.87
CA PHE A 39 -11.86 21.39 -8.92
C PHE A 39 -13.39 21.47 -8.95
N GLY A 40 -14.08 20.33 -8.82
CA GLY A 40 -15.54 20.26 -8.80
C GLY A 40 -16.14 21.02 -7.61
N ILE A 41 -15.55 20.90 -6.43
CA ILE A 41 -15.97 21.61 -5.22
C ILE A 41 -15.70 23.12 -5.34
N ALA A 42 -14.56 23.50 -5.90
CA ALA A 42 -14.20 24.91 -6.09
C ALA A 42 -15.22 25.66 -6.95
N LEU A 43 -15.85 24.99 -7.93
CA LEU A 43 -16.92 25.55 -8.76
C LEU A 43 -18.21 25.86 -7.99
N LEU A 44 -18.47 25.17 -6.88
CA LEU A 44 -19.63 25.42 -6.01
C LEU A 44 -19.43 26.65 -5.11
N GLY A 45 -18.21 27.16 -5.02
CA GLY A 45 -17.88 28.36 -4.26
C GLY A 45 -18.18 28.21 -2.76
N PRO A 46 -18.65 29.28 -2.08
CA PRO A 46 -18.86 29.27 -0.62
C PRO A 46 -19.89 28.26 -0.13
N VAL A 47 -20.78 27.79 -1.02
CA VAL A 47 -21.85 26.84 -0.69
C VAL A 47 -21.28 25.47 -0.29
N ALA A 48 -20.05 25.15 -0.71
CA ALA A 48 -19.42 23.88 -0.36
C ALA A 48 -18.74 23.87 1.02
N ILE A 49 -18.64 25.00 1.71
CA ILE A 49 -17.99 25.10 3.04
C ILE A 49 -18.54 24.09 4.06
N PRO A 50 -19.86 23.85 4.18
CA PRO A 50 -20.39 22.90 5.14
C PRO A 50 -20.04 21.44 4.83
N VAL A 51 -19.80 21.10 3.56
CA VAL A 51 -19.55 19.73 3.11
C VAL A 51 -18.06 19.42 2.91
N LEU A 52 -17.20 20.44 2.90
CA LEU A 52 -15.75 20.33 2.74
C LEU A 52 -15.10 19.22 3.60
N PRO A 53 -15.42 19.07 4.90
CA PRO A 53 -14.83 18.01 5.72
C PRO A 53 -15.09 16.60 5.18
N LEU A 54 -16.30 16.35 4.65
CA LEU A 54 -16.66 15.05 4.09
C LEU A 54 -15.84 14.75 2.83
N PHE A 55 -15.64 15.75 1.98
CA PHE A 55 -14.83 15.60 0.76
C PHE A 55 -13.35 15.40 1.06
N VAL A 56 -12.81 16.10 2.06
CA VAL A 56 -11.42 15.90 2.49
C VAL A 56 -11.22 14.47 3.02
N LEU A 57 -12.14 13.99 3.87
CA LEU A 57 -12.08 12.62 4.37
C LEU A 57 -12.23 11.58 3.25
N ALA A 58 -13.15 11.80 2.31
CA ALA A 58 -13.32 10.92 1.17
C ALA A 58 -12.08 10.87 0.28
N GLY A 59 -11.47 12.03 -0.03
CA GLY A 59 -10.24 12.12 -0.80
C GLY A 59 -9.08 11.39 -0.12
N MET A 60 -8.89 11.62 1.19
CA MET A 60 -7.87 10.90 1.96
C MET A 60 -8.12 9.39 1.94
N ALA A 61 -9.35 8.93 2.16
CA ALA A 61 -9.68 7.51 2.13
C ALA A 61 -9.36 6.86 0.77
N ILE A 62 -9.67 7.52 -0.34
CA ILE A 62 -9.38 7.02 -1.69
C ILE A 62 -7.87 6.88 -1.91
N VAL A 63 -7.10 7.91 -1.56
CA VAL A 63 -5.64 7.89 -1.73
C VAL A 63 -5.02 6.83 -0.82
N THR A 64 -5.39 6.78 0.46
CA THR A 64 -4.90 5.76 1.38
C THR A 64 -5.21 4.35 0.90
N GLU A 65 -6.43 4.09 0.41
CA GLU A 65 -6.78 2.76 -0.11
C GLU A 65 -6.02 2.42 -1.39
N ALA A 66 -5.77 3.39 -2.26
CA ALA A 66 -4.93 3.19 -3.45
C ALA A 66 -3.50 2.77 -3.07
N TYR A 67 -2.91 3.38 -2.04
CA TYR A 67 -1.62 2.96 -1.51
C TYR A 67 -1.69 1.59 -0.82
N ARG A 68 -2.73 1.32 -0.02
CA ARG A 68 -2.92 -0.01 0.59
C ARG A 68 -3.04 -1.12 -0.45
N PHE A 69 -3.72 -0.84 -1.56
CA PHE A 69 -3.82 -1.77 -2.67
C PHE A 69 -2.48 -1.94 -3.38
N ALA A 70 -1.75 -0.85 -3.62
CA ALA A 70 -0.45 -0.89 -4.29
C ALA A 70 0.61 -1.63 -3.47
N ASP A 71 0.60 -1.45 -2.16
CA ASP A 71 1.59 -1.99 -1.21
C ASP A 71 1.08 -3.21 -0.43
N ALA A 72 -0.01 -3.83 -0.88
CA ALA A 72 -0.56 -5.01 -0.23
C ALA A 72 0.49 -6.14 -0.12
N ASP A 73 0.59 -6.73 1.07
CA ASP A 73 1.47 -7.86 1.33
C ASP A 73 1.10 -9.07 0.44
N LEU A 74 2.11 -9.76 -0.09
CA LEU A 74 1.91 -11.02 -0.80
C LEU A 74 1.56 -12.13 0.19
N ALA A 75 0.28 -12.49 0.24
CA ALA A 75 -0.19 -13.67 0.95
C ALA A 75 -0.44 -14.84 -0.01
N CYS A 76 -0.08 -16.06 0.40
CA CYS A 76 -0.41 -17.25 -0.36
C CYS A 76 -1.93 -17.47 -0.38
N GLY A 77 -2.52 -17.60 -1.58
CA GLY A 77 -3.96 -17.79 -1.74
C GLY A 77 -4.53 -19.06 -1.10
N ARG A 78 -3.68 -20.04 -0.76
CA ARG A 78 -4.10 -21.32 -0.14
C ARG A 78 -3.93 -21.35 1.37
N CYS A 79 -2.73 -21.11 1.88
CA CYS A 79 -2.47 -21.17 3.33
C CYS A 79 -2.69 -19.83 4.04
N ARG A 80 -2.96 -18.75 3.29
CA ARG A 80 -3.14 -17.37 3.76
C ARG A 80 -1.99 -16.85 4.64
N LYS A 81 -0.81 -17.46 4.54
CA LYS A 81 0.41 -16.97 5.18
C LYS A 81 1.09 -15.93 4.27
N LEU A 82 1.64 -14.91 4.92
CA LEU A 82 2.50 -13.90 4.31
C LEU A 82 3.78 -14.57 3.79
N ILE A 83 4.26 -14.12 2.65
CA ILE A 83 5.49 -14.63 2.04
C ILE A 83 6.64 -13.72 2.47
N VAL A 84 7.61 -14.31 3.18
CA VAL A 84 8.83 -13.63 3.64
C VAL A 84 10.00 -14.23 2.85
N ILE A 85 10.82 -13.39 2.21
CA ILE A 85 12.01 -13.81 1.47
C ILE A 85 13.19 -13.01 2.03
N ASP A 86 14.26 -13.72 2.40
CA ASP A 86 15.48 -13.12 2.98
C ASP A 86 15.23 -12.27 4.25
N GLY A 87 14.21 -12.63 5.03
CA GLY A 87 13.84 -11.93 6.27
C GLY A 87 12.94 -10.71 6.04
N GLU A 88 12.62 -10.36 4.80
CA GLU A 88 11.71 -9.26 4.47
C GLU A 88 10.34 -9.77 4.05
N LEU A 89 9.29 -9.12 4.56
CA LEU A 89 7.94 -9.29 4.07
C LEU A 89 7.92 -8.85 2.61
N GLN A 90 7.62 -9.80 1.72
CA GLN A 90 7.37 -9.46 0.34
C GLN A 90 6.05 -8.73 0.29
N THR A 91 6.12 -7.41 0.14
CA THR A 91 5.00 -6.71 -0.46
C THR A 91 4.89 -7.19 -1.89
N ALA A 92 3.71 -7.05 -2.49
CA ALA A 92 3.61 -7.36 -3.92
C ALA A 92 4.56 -6.49 -4.77
N ALA A 93 5.18 -5.47 -4.15
CA ALA A 93 6.28 -4.72 -4.68
C ALA A 93 7.60 -5.50 -4.50
N ALA A 94 8.34 -5.61 -5.58
CA ALA A 94 9.78 -5.36 -5.51
C ALA A 94 10.05 -3.91 -5.06
N ALA A 95 9.59 -3.53 -3.86
CA ALA A 95 10.02 -2.32 -3.19
C ALA A 95 11.43 -2.61 -2.69
N GLU A 96 12.35 -1.69 -2.95
CA GLU A 96 13.63 -1.66 -2.26
C GLU A 96 13.41 -1.88 -0.75
N PRO A 97 14.33 -2.62 -0.11
CA PRO A 97 14.26 -2.94 1.31
C PRO A 97 14.09 -1.63 2.07
N SER A 98 12.88 -1.37 2.55
CA SER A 98 12.61 -0.29 3.47
C SER A 98 13.34 -0.67 4.74
N ARG A 99 14.58 -0.18 4.89
CA ARG A 99 15.36 -0.28 6.13
C ARG A 99 14.44 0.09 7.28
N ALA A 100 13.94 -0.93 7.98
CA ALA A 100 13.37 -0.72 9.29
C ALA A 100 14.48 -0.09 10.14
N PRO A 101 14.19 0.94 10.96
CA PRO A 101 15.14 1.36 11.96
C PRO A 101 15.44 0.13 12.82
N GLU A 102 16.69 -0.30 12.80
CA GLU A 102 17.23 -1.31 13.70
C GLU A 102 16.90 -0.86 15.13
N HIS A 103 15.89 -1.48 15.73
CA HIS A 103 15.63 -1.33 17.15
C HIS A 103 16.81 -1.96 17.88
N ALA A 104 17.84 -1.14 18.11
CA ALA A 104 18.96 -1.47 18.96
C ALA A 104 18.40 -1.86 20.34
N ALA A 105 18.44 -3.16 20.62
CA ALA A 105 18.19 -3.71 21.93
C ALA A 105 19.31 -3.22 22.87
N ALA A 106 19.09 -2.09 23.52
CA ALA A 106 19.93 -1.59 24.61
C ALA A 106 19.06 -1.29 25.83
N HIS A 107 18.44 -2.34 26.38
CA HIS A 107 17.99 -2.33 27.77
C HIS A 107 19.10 -2.96 28.62
N GLU A 108 20.22 -2.26 28.79
CA GLU A 108 21.10 -2.49 29.95
C GLU A 108 20.44 -1.83 31.16
N ILE A 109 19.71 -2.62 31.94
CA ILE A 109 19.30 -2.24 33.28
C ILE A 109 20.49 -2.62 34.18
N ALA A 110 21.35 -1.65 34.48
CA ALA A 110 22.39 -1.81 35.49
C ALA A 110 21.72 -2.00 36.87
N ALA A 111 22.11 -3.07 37.56
CA ALA A 111 21.76 -3.37 38.95
C ALA A 111 22.80 -2.79 39.92
#